data_AF-A0AB39V6K5-F1
#
_entry.id   AF-A0AB39V6K5-F1
#
_cell.length_a   1.000
_cell.length_b   1.000
_cell.length_c   1.000
_cell.angle_alpha   90.00
_cell.angle_beta   90.00
_cell.angle_gamma   90.00
#
_symmetry.space_group_name_H-M   'P 1'
#
loop_
_entity.id
_entity.type
_entity.pdbx_description
1 polymer ?
#
loop_
_entity_poly.entity_id
_entity_poly.type
_entity_poly.pdbx_seq_one_letter_code
_entity_poly.pdbx_strand_id
1 'polypeptide(L)'
;MSNRSIKDKNNVYYQGKKFKETDPKTFKALGYNYFKDKNNVYYFGKIFEGADPKTFEVLGYSYSKDKNNVYYYKEKIEEADSETFEITISPYDRLNASHETKDKNHKYHYGKIITN
;
A
#
# COMPACT_ATOMS: atom_id res chain seq x y z
N MET A 1 2.33 1.44 -16.26
CA MET A 1 1.66 0.48 -15.34
C MET A 1 0.26 0.21 -15.88
N SER A 2 -0.09 -1.06 -16.11
CA SER A 2 -1.43 -1.44 -16.61
C SER A 2 -2.47 -1.22 -15.52
N ASN A 3 -3.49 -0.39 -15.80
CA ASN A 3 -4.64 -0.23 -14.92
C ASN A 3 -5.46 -1.53 -14.95
N ARG A 4 -5.25 -2.41 -13.95
CA ARG A 4 -5.95 -3.70 -13.81
C ARG A 4 -7.44 -3.59 -13.44
N SER A 5 -7.99 -2.38 -13.45
CA SER A 5 -9.38 -2.07 -13.15
C SER A 5 -9.99 -1.18 -14.23
N ILE A 6 -11.25 -1.42 -14.57
CA ILE A 6 -12.06 -0.64 -15.52
C ILE A 6 -13.21 -0.03 -14.72
N LYS A 7 -13.60 1.23 -14.98
CA LYS A 7 -14.73 1.85 -14.30
C LYS A 7 -15.64 2.62 -15.26
N ASP A 8 -16.92 2.64 -14.92
CA ASP A 8 -17.92 3.55 -15.48
C ASP A 8 -18.50 4.43 -14.35
N LYS A 9 -19.55 5.22 -14.63
CA LYS A 9 -20.17 6.14 -13.66
C LYS A 9 -20.81 5.43 -12.45
N ASN A 10 -21.16 4.16 -12.59
CA ASN A 10 -21.97 3.37 -11.65
C ASN A 10 -21.23 2.12 -11.13
N ASN A 11 -20.17 1.67 -11.80
CA ASN A 11 -19.52 0.40 -11.47
C ASN A 11 -18.00 0.48 -11.61
N VAL A 12 -17.33 -0.30 -10.78
CA VAL A 12 -15.92 -0.63 -10.90
C VAL A 12 -15.81 -2.12 -11.22
N TYR A 13 -14.90 -2.48 -12.10
CA TYR A 13 -14.58 -3.85 -12.46
C TYR A 13 -13.10 -4.12 -12.21
N TYR A 14 -12.79 -5.23 -11.57
CA TYR A 14 -11.43 -5.69 -11.32
C TYR A 14 -11.31 -7.14 -11.81
N GLN A 15 -10.32 -7.42 -12.65
CA GLN A 15 -10.13 -8.73 -13.29
C GLN A 15 -11.40 -9.26 -13.98
N GLY A 16 -12.13 -8.38 -14.68
CA GLY A 16 -13.36 -8.72 -15.41
C GLY A 16 -14.60 -8.96 -14.53
N LYS A 17 -14.48 -8.88 -13.20
CA LYS A 17 -15.60 -9.04 -12.26
C LYS A 17 -16.02 -7.69 -11.70
N LYS A 18 -17.32 -7.49 -11.50
CA LYS A 18 -17.85 -6.31 -10.81
C LYS A 18 -17.29 -6.27 -9.38
N PHE A 19 -16.60 -5.19 -9.05
CA PHE A 19 -16.02 -4.95 -7.75
C PHE A 19 -17.12 -4.38 -6.83
N LYS A 20 -17.83 -5.29 -6.16
CA LYS A 20 -18.95 -4.96 -5.27
C LYS A 20 -18.47 -4.12 -4.08
N GLU A 21 -19.40 -3.37 -3.47
CA GLU A 21 -19.14 -2.59 -2.24
C GLU A 21 -18.03 -1.53 -2.38
N THR A 22 -17.88 -1.00 -3.59
CA THR A 22 -17.03 0.16 -3.88
C THR A 22 -17.89 1.40 -4.12
N ASP A 23 -17.34 2.58 -3.87
CA ASP A 23 -17.88 3.86 -4.34
C ASP A 23 -17.18 4.27 -5.66
N PRO A 24 -17.81 4.05 -6.84
CA PRO A 24 -17.19 4.31 -8.13
C PRO A 24 -16.80 5.78 -8.34
N LYS A 25 -17.50 6.71 -7.68
CA LYS A 25 -17.26 8.16 -7.81
C LYS A 25 -15.93 8.55 -7.18
N THR A 26 -15.55 7.89 -6.08
CA THR A 26 -14.33 8.19 -5.34
C THR A 26 -13.22 7.14 -5.52
N PHE A 27 -13.51 6.06 -6.26
CA PHE A 27 -12.56 4.99 -6.56
C PHE A 27 -11.33 5.47 -7.33
N LYS A 28 -10.16 5.12 -6.79
CA LYS A 28 -8.82 5.39 -7.32
C LYS A 28 -7.94 4.14 -7.22
N ALA A 29 -7.20 3.87 -8.29
CA ALA A 29 -6.11 2.90 -8.26
C ALA A 29 -4.85 3.57 -7.72
N LEU A 30 -4.15 2.89 -6.80
CA LEU A 30 -2.92 3.39 -6.17
C LEU A 30 -1.65 2.70 -6.72
N GLY A 31 -1.81 1.74 -7.64
CA GLY A 31 -0.72 0.88 -8.11
C GLY A 31 -0.54 -0.36 -7.25
N TYR A 32 0.31 -1.30 -7.69
CA TYR A 32 0.63 -2.53 -6.95
C TYR A 32 -0.56 -3.37 -6.44
N ASN A 33 -1.71 -3.31 -7.15
CA ASN A 33 -3.00 -3.93 -6.75
C ASN A 33 -3.65 -3.34 -5.48
N TYR A 34 -3.24 -2.14 -5.09
CA TYR A 34 -3.95 -1.32 -4.11
C TYR A 34 -4.94 -0.39 -4.81
N PHE A 35 -6.10 -0.24 -4.20
CA PHE A 35 -7.15 0.67 -4.60
C PHE A 35 -7.70 1.35 -3.35
N LYS A 36 -8.36 2.49 -3.52
CA LYS A 36 -9.15 3.09 -2.44
C LYS A 36 -10.36 3.82 -2.98
N ASP A 37 -11.36 3.94 -2.13
CA ASP A 37 -12.42 4.92 -2.28
C ASP A 37 -12.51 5.77 -1.00
N LYS A 38 -13.58 6.55 -0.81
CA LYS A 38 -13.71 7.40 0.38
C LYS A 38 -13.90 6.62 1.69
N ASN A 39 -14.32 5.36 1.62
CA ASN A 39 -14.71 4.53 2.76
C ASN A 39 -13.68 3.44 3.07
N ASN A 40 -13.03 2.87 2.04
CA ASN A 40 -12.20 1.68 2.18
C ASN A 40 -10.90 1.75 1.38
N VAL A 41 -9.90 1.04 1.88
CA VAL A 41 -8.72 0.61 1.13
C VAL A 41 -8.94 -0.83 0.68
N TYR A 42 -8.45 -1.17 -0.50
CA TYR A 42 -8.53 -2.52 -1.03
C TYR A 42 -7.17 -3.01 -1.50
N TYR A 43 -6.89 -4.29 -1.23
CA TYR A 43 -5.71 -4.98 -1.71
C TYR A 43 -6.11 -6.27 -2.43
N PHE A 44 -5.68 -6.42 -3.69
CA PHE A 44 -6.08 -7.54 -4.56
C PHE A 44 -7.61 -7.75 -4.66
N GLY A 45 -8.37 -6.66 -4.64
CA GLY A 45 -9.83 -6.72 -4.76
C GLY A 45 -10.57 -7.12 -3.47
N LYS A 46 -9.89 -7.17 -2.32
CA LYS A 46 -10.48 -7.39 -1.00
C LYS A 46 -10.32 -6.14 -0.14
N ILE A 47 -11.25 -5.90 0.78
CA ILE A 47 -11.13 -4.82 1.77
C ILE A 47 -9.88 -5.08 2.62
N PHE A 48 -9.07 -4.05 2.78
CA PHE A 48 -7.94 -4.05 3.70
C PHE A 48 -8.42 -3.46 5.03
N GLU A 49 -8.92 -4.36 5.89
CA GLU A 49 -9.44 -4.02 7.21
C GLU A 49 -8.42 -3.27 8.06
N GLY A 50 -8.87 -2.20 8.73
CA GLY A 50 -8.05 -1.40 9.64
C GLY A 50 -7.17 -0.32 9.01
N ALA A 51 -7.10 -0.24 7.67
CA ALA A 51 -6.38 0.82 6.97
C ALA A 51 -7.23 2.10 6.87
N ASP A 52 -6.64 3.28 7.13
CA ASP A 52 -7.35 4.57 6.96
C ASP A 52 -7.32 5.04 5.49
N PRO A 53 -8.44 4.98 4.74
CA PRO A 53 -8.47 5.36 3.32
C PRO A 53 -8.09 6.82 3.06
N LYS A 54 -8.33 7.72 4.02
CA LYS A 54 -8.06 9.16 3.85
C LYS A 54 -6.56 9.41 3.75
N THR A 55 -5.77 8.71 4.55
CA THR A 55 -4.32 8.91 4.65
C THR A 55 -3.50 7.78 4.03
N PHE A 56 -4.13 6.72 3.53
CA PHE A 56 -3.42 5.58 2.96
C PHE A 56 -2.59 5.95 1.72
N GLU A 57 -1.34 5.49 1.75
CA GLU A 57 -0.29 5.68 0.75
C GLU A 57 0.45 4.37 0.47
N VAL A 58 0.75 4.11 -0.80
CA VAL A 58 1.55 2.96 -1.23
C VAL A 58 2.99 3.43 -1.46
N LEU A 59 3.93 2.86 -0.72
CA LEU A 59 5.34 3.24 -0.77
C LEU A 59 6.14 2.40 -1.80
N GLY A 60 5.58 1.28 -2.24
CA GLY A 60 6.25 0.32 -3.13
C GLY A 60 6.98 -0.77 -2.35
N TYR A 61 7.59 -1.73 -3.05
CA TYR A 61 8.28 -2.88 -2.43
C TYR A 61 7.45 -3.64 -1.39
N SER A 62 6.14 -3.74 -1.66
CA SER A 62 5.15 -4.33 -0.75
C SER A 62 4.91 -3.56 0.56
N TYR A 63 5.48 -2.35 0.72
CA TYR A 63 5.20 -1.47 1.85
C TYR A 63 4.10 -0.45 1.51
N SER A 64 3.31 -0.13 2.53
CA SER A 64 2.28 0.91 2.49
C SER A 64 2.13 1.49 3.89
N LYS A 65 1.53 2.67 4.02
CA LYS A 65 1.26 3.29 5.31
C LYS A 65 -0.04 4.07 5.30
N ASP A 66 -0.57 4.30 6.50
CA ASP A 66 -1.52 5.37 6.76
C ASP A 66 -0.97 6.28 7.87
N LYS A 67 -1.79 7.20 8.39
CA LYS A 67 -1.35 8.15 9.41
C LYS A 67 -0.84 7.50 10.70
N ASN A 68 -1.27 6.29 11.03
CA ASN A 68 -0.98 5.66 12.32
C ASN A 68 -0.18 4.36 12.17
N ASN A 69 -0.22 3.71 11.01
CA ASN A 69 0.32 2.37 10.82
C ASN A 69 1.20 2.29 9.57
N VAL A 70 2.21 1.42 9.64
CA VAL A 70 2.95 0.95 8.48
C VAL A 70 2.63 -0.52 8.26
N TYR A 71 2.55 -0.93 7.01
CA TYR A 71 2.19 -2.27 6.59
C TYR A 71 3.22 -2.84 5.65
N TYR A 72 3.52 -4.13 5.83
CA TYR A 72 4.16 -4.96 4.82
C TYR A 72 3.12 -5.94 4.27
N TYR A 73 2.83 -5.84 2.98
CA TYR A 73 1.63 -6.37 2.34
C TYR A 73 0.34 -5.87 3.02
N LYS A 74 -0.27 -6.72 3.85
CA LYS A 74 -1.48 -6.43 4.63
C LYS A 74 -1.26 -6.55 6.14
N GLU A 75 -0.04 -6.89 6.53
CA GLU A 75 0.32 -7.11 7.93
C GLU A 75 0.87 -5.80 8.49
N LYS A 76 0.32 -5.38 9.64
CA LYS A 76 0.85 -4.24 10.37
C LYS A 76 2.26 -4.57 10.86
N ILE A 77 3.17 -3.62 10.68
CA ILE A 77 4.51 -3.67 11.28
C ILE A 77 4.38 -3.04 12.66
N GLU A 78 4.52 -3.86 13.69
CA GLU A 78 4.51 -3.37 15.07
C GLU A 78 5.70 -2.45 15.34
N GLU A 79 5.48 -1.45 16.20
CA GLU A 79 6.48 -0.45 16.60
C GLU A 79 7.01 0.47 15.48
N ALA A 80 6.44 0.38 14.27
CA ALA A 80 6.81 1.27 13.17
C ALA A 80 6.24 2.68 13.35
N ASP A 81 7.10 3.67 13.16
CA ASP A 81 6.76 5.08 13.16
C ASP A 81 6.37 5.52 11.74
N SER A 82 5.05 5.58 11.49
CA SER A 82 4.52 5.90 10.15
C SER A 82 4.91 7.29 9.63
N GLU A 83 5.15 8.25 10.52
CA GLU A 83 5.54 9.62 10.17
C GLU A 83 6.93 9.65 9.55
N THR A 84 7.89 8.91 10.11
CA THR A 84 9.29 8.89 9.67
C THR A 84 9.66 7.67 8.83
N PHE A 85 8.74 6.76 8.56
CA PHE A 85 8.99 5.58 7.73
C PHE A 85 9.32 5.95 6.28
N GLU A 86 10.49 5.51 5.81
CA GLU A 86 11.01 5.78 4.48
C GLU A 86 11.64 4.54 3.81
N ILE A 87 11.63 4.54 2.48
CA ILE A 87 12.26 3.53 1.63
C ILE A 87 13.32 4.23 0.79
N THR A 88 14.59 3.92 1.02
CA THR A 88 15.72 4.46 0.26
C THR A 88 16.20 3.43 -0.75
N ILE A 89 16.22 3.80 -2.03
CA ILE A 89 16.77 2.97 -3.11
C ILE A 89 18.22 3.37 -3.32
N SER A 90 19.15 2.42 -3.22
CA SER A 90 20.54 2.65 -3.61
C SER A 90 20.61 2.90 -5.13
N PRO A 91 21.11 4.05 -5.61
CA PRO A 91 21.17 4.34 -7.05
C PRO A 91 22.10 3.39 -7.81
N TYR A 92 22.97 2.66 -7.09
CA TYR A 92 23.94 1.71 -7.63
C TYR A 92 23.41 0.28 -7.75
N ASP A 93 22.30 -0.07 -7.09
CA ASP A 93 21.77 -1.44 -7.04
C ASP A 93 20.56 -1.67 -7.96
N ARG A 94 20.57 -1.05 -9.14
CA ARG A 94 19.47 -1.17 -10.13
C ARG A 94 19.20 -2.61 -10.60
N LEU A 95 20.13 -3.53 -10.37
CA LEU A 95 19.97 -4.97 -10.66
C LEU A 95 19.55 -5.82 -9.45
N ASN A 96 19.73 -5.34 -8.22
CA ASN A 96 19.65 -6.20 -7.02
C ASN A 96 18.66 -5.73 -5.95
N ALA A 97 17.64 -4.92 -6.28
CA ALA A 97 16.48 -4.65 -5.42
C ALA A 97 16.79 -4.28 -3.95
N SER A 98 18.01 -3.85 -3.61
CA SER A 98 18.41 -3.52 -2.25
C SER A 98 17.86 -2.14 -1.96
N HIS A 99 16.76 -2.15 -1.23
CA HIS A 99 16.17 -0.97 -0.63
C HIS A 99 16.44 -1.02 0.87
N GLU A 100 16.86 0.10 1.44
CA GLU A 100 16.84 0.26 2.88
C GLU A 100 15.47 0.75 3.30
N THR A 101 14.83 0.02 4.21
CA THR A 101 13.58 0.45 4.84
C THR A 101 13.83 0.72 6.30
N LYS A 102 13.48 1.92 6.77
CA LYS A 102 13.73 2.35 8.14
C LYS A 102 12.71 3.40 8.56
N ASP A 103 12.64 3.63 9.86
CA ASP A 103 12.09 4.85 10.44
C ASP A 103 13.13 5.44 11.41
N LYS A 104 12.74 6.43 12.21
CA LYS A 104 13.65 7.05 13.19
C LYS A 104 14.15 6.11 14.29
N ASN A 105 13.47 4.99 14.54
CA ASN A 105 13.74 4.05 15.63
C ASN A 105 14.44 2.77 15.15
N HIS A 106 14.00 2.23 14.01
CA HIS A 106 14.38 0.90 13.56
C HIS A 106 14.71 0.85 12.08
N LYS A 107 15.52 -0.13 11.70
CA LYS A 107 15.60 -0.61 10.33
C LYS A 107 14.71 -1.83 10.17
N TYR A 108 14.22 -2.05 8.96
CA TYR A 108 13.30 -3.12 8.63
C TYR A 108 13.80 -3.95 7.45
N HIS A 109 13.50 -5.24 7.47
CA HIS A 109 13.64 -6.14 6.33
C HIS A 109 12.39 -7.02 6.24
N TYR A 110 11.68 -6.96 5.11
CA TYR A 110 10.40 -7.65 4.89
C TYR A 110 9.37 -7.44 6.03
N GLY A 111 9.26 -6.21 6.53
CA GLY A 111 8.35 -5.85 7.61
C GLY A 111 8.76 -6.33 9.01
N LYS A 112 10.01 -6.77 9.19
CA LYS A 112 10.57 -7.16 10.50
C LYS A 112 11.68 -6.20 10.90
N ILE A 113 11.71 -5.82 12.18
CA ILE A 113 12.82 -5.05 12.76
C ILE A 113 14.10 -5.86 12.62
N ILE A 114 15.15 -5.22 12.13
CA ILE A 114 16.51 -5.77 12.14
C ILE A 114 17.34 -5.00 13.17
N THR A 115 17.99 -5.74 14.06
CA THR A 115 18.98 -5.21 14.99
C THR A 115 20.35 -5.27 14.33
N ASN A 116 21.06 -4.14 14.34
CA ASN A 116 22.47 -4.11 13.97
C ASN A 116 23.34 -4.82 15.03
#